data_AF-A0A959EAN0-F1
#
_entry.id   AF-A0A959EAN0-F1
#
_cell.length_a   1.000
_cell.length_b   1.000
_cell.length_c   1.000
_cell.angle_alpha   90.00
_cell.angle_beta   90.00
_cell.angle_gamma   90.00
#
_symmetry.space_group_name_H-M   'P 1'
#
loop_
_entity.id
_entity.type
_entity.pdbx_description
1 polymer ?
#
loop_
_entity_poly.entity_id
_entity_poly.type
_entity_poly.pdbx_seq_one_letter_code
_entity_poly.pdbx_strand_id
1 'polypeptide(L)'
;VLQGKTATYDTDVFTPLIREIEKGSGKTYTASYNPDAKSDAAIRVVADHIRAVAFTIADGQLPSNSGAGYVVRRILRRAVRYYYTFLDVRHPFLFKLVPVMAAEMGDFFPELKAQQSQIAKVIEGEEAAFLNTLERGIRRFETIEVNNGVIPGAAAFELYDTYGFPIDLTRLMASEKGLTVDEAGFNTALAAQKARSQADAVKAVGDWHAVNSGEEVQFVGYDTLEVADAKVLKYRTVQAKGKDQYQIVLNHTPFYAESGGQAGDTGWLYIGDERLEVLDTQKENDLIIHQVDRLPERTDREVKAVVDAGKRQATSANHTATHLMHAALHRILGTHALQKGQDVNDHRLRFDFSHFQRTEPAELEQIEHMVNEKIRENIRLEESRDTPIEEAKASGAMMLFGEKYGDKVRMITFDKSYSRELCGGTHVPATGEIGLFKIVSEGAVAAGIRRIEAVTAGKAESFVKTELDELAKVRELLKSPKDLARSITGLQDENKELRREIERLHN
;
A
#
# COMPACT_ATOMS: atom_id res chain seq x y z
N VAL A 1 31.16 33.14 -8.97
CA VAL A 1 32.47 33.76 -8.65
C VAL A 1 33.56 33.33 -9.62
N LEU A 2 33.97 32.05 -9.65
CA LEU A 2 35.05 31.57 -10.55
C LEU A 2 34.77 31.79 -12.05
N GLN A 3 33.50 31.69 -12.47
CA GLN A 3 33.08 31.88 -13.87
C GLN A 3 32.63 33.32 -14.19
N GLY A 4 32.85 34.29 -13.29
CA GLY A 4 32.41 35.67 -13.48
C GLY A 4 30.88 35.87 -13.55
N LYS A 5 30.09 34.84 -13.22
CA LYS A 5 28.62 34.90 -13.18
C LYS A 5 28.12 35.50 -11.87
N THR A 6 27.04 36.27 -11.97
CA THR A 6 26.37 36.95 -10.86
C THR A 6 25.31 36.09 -10.17
N ALA A 7 24.84 35.01 -10.83
CA ALA A 7 23.89 34.07 -10.27
C ALA A 7 24.28 32.61 -10.56
N THR A 8 23.92 31.72 -9.64
CA THR A 8 24.32 30.30 -9.66
C THR A 8 23.76 29.56 -10.88
N TYR A 9 22.53 29.88 -11.30
CA TYR A 9 21.88 29.23 -12.43
C TYR A 9 22.54 29.51 -13.78
N ASP A 10 23.37 30.55 -13.86
CA ASP A 10 24.05 30.95 -15.10
C ASP A 10 25.44 30.29 -15.23
N THR A 11 25.76 29.36 -14.34
CA THR A 11 27.02 28.60 -14.33
C THR A 11 26.92 27.31 -15.14
N ASP A 12 28.07 26.71 -15.45
CA ASP A 12 28.18 25.40 -16.10
C ASP A 12 27.42 24.29 -15.36
N VAL A 13 27.26 24.38 -14.04
CA VAL A 13 26.53 23.42 -13.21
C VAL A 13 25.06 23.27 -13.63
N PHE A 14 24.43 24.31 -14.18
CA PHE A 14 23.02 24.32 -14.59
C PHE A 14 22.84 24.39 -16.10
N THR A 15 23.85 24.85 -16.84
CA THR A 15 23.77 25.09 -18.28
C THR A 15 23.29 23.86 -19.09
N PRO A 16 23.78 22.63 -18.85
CA PRO A 16 23.30 21.44 -19.57
C PRO A 16 21.80 21.16 -19.37
N LEU A 17 21.31 21.29 -18.14
CA LEU A 17 19.88 21.12 -17.82
C LEU A 17 19.04 22.23 -18.45
N ILE A 18 19.48 23.49 -18.34
CA ILE A 18 18.81 24.63 -18.95
C ILE A 18 18.65 24.40 -20.46
N ARG A 19 19.70 23.98 -21.17
CA ARG A 19 19.64 23.71 -22.61
C ARG A 19 18.64 22.61 -22.98
N GLU A 20 18.58 21.53 -22.20
CA GLU A 20 17.60 20.46 -22.46
C GLU A 20 16.17 20.94 -22.17
N ILE A 21 15.97 21.80 -21.17
CA ILE A 21 14.69 22.46 -20.90
C ILE A 21 14.30 23.41 -22.04
N GLU A 22 15.23 24.21 -22.57
CA GLU A 22 14.97 25.09 -23.72
C GLU A 22 14.54 24.28 -24.94
N LYS A 23 15.24 23.18 -25.23
CA LYS A 23 14.93 22.27 -26.33
C LYS A 23 13.57 21.60 -26.18
N GLY A 24 13.24 21.16 -24.96
CA GLY A 24 11.98 20.48 -24.66
C GLY A 24 10.75 21.39 -24.61
N SER A 25 10.94 22.65 -24.19
CA SER A 25 9.86 23.63 -24.07
C SER A 25 9.71 24.57 -25.27
N GLY A 26 10.77 24.72 -26.07
CA GLY A 26 10.84 25.73 -27.12
C GLY A 26 10.97 27.17 -26.60
N LYS A 27 11.20 27.38 -25.30
CA LYS A 27 11.42 28.71 -24.70
C LYS A 27 12.92 28.95 -24.50
N THR A 28 13.41 30.13 -24.88
CA THR A 28 14.81 30.52 -24.69
C THR A 28 15.04 31.08 -23.29
N TYR A 29 16.12 30.67 -22.63
CA TYR A 29 16.60 31.24 -21.37
C TYR A 29 17.38 32.52 -21.64
N THR A 30 16.87 33.66 -21.16
CA THR A 30 17.46 34.98 -21.41
C THR A 30 18.36 35.47 -20.27
N ALA A 31 18.50 34.67 -19.22
CA ALA A 31 19.14 35.04 -17.96
C ALA A 31 18.51 36.29 -17.30
N SER A 32 17.21 36.49 -17.50
CA SER A 32 16.47 37.59 -16.87
C SER A 32 16.01 37.20 -15.46
N TYR A 33 16.28 38.09 -14.50
CA TYR A 33 15.85 37.98 -13.10
C TYR A 33 14.74 38.98 -12.76
N ASN A 34 14.14 39.62 -13.77
CA ASN A 34 12.95 40.43 -13.60
C ASN A 34 11.79 39.53 -13.12
N PRO A 35 11.00 39.93 -12.09
CA PRO A 35 9.80 39.20 -11.65
C PRO A 35 8.79 38.85 -12.75
N ASP A 36 8.77 39.61 -13.86
CA ASP A 36 7.88 39.38 -15.01
C ASP A 36 8.43 38.35 -16.01
N ALA A 37 9.70 37.99 -15.92
CA ALA A 37 10.32 36.95 -16.76
C ALA A 37 9.95 35.54 -16.28
N LYS A 38 8.66 35.18 -16.38
CA LYS A 38 8.10 33.93 -15.84
C LYS A 38 8.72 32.68 -16.48
N SER A 39 9.05 32.72 -17.77
CA SER A 39 9.71 31.60 -18.47
C SER A 39 11.11 31.35 -17.90
N ASP A 40 11.94 32.38 -17.75
CA ASP A 40 13.27 32.26 -17.13
C ASP A 40 13.19 31.74 -15.69
N ALA A 41 12.23 32.24 -14.91
CA ALA A 41 11.99 31.74 -13.56
C ALA A 41 11.60 30.25 -13.56
N ALA A 42 10.72 29.83 -14.47
CA ALA A 42 10.30 28.44 -14.58
C ALA A 42 11.44 27.51 -15.02
N ILE A 43 12.28 27.92 -15.97
CA ILE A 43 13.47 27.17 -16.39
C ILE A 43 14.38 26.92 -15.18
N ARG A 44 14.66 27.95 -14.37
CA ARG A 44 15.48 27.82 -13.15
C ARG A 44 14.84 26.88 -12.12
N VAL A 45 13.54 27.03 -11.85
CA VAL A 45 12.81 26.16 -10.91
C VAL A 45 12.85 24.72 -11.36
N VAL A 46 12.61 24.44 -12.64
CA VAL A 46 12.65 23.08 -13.20
C VAL A 46 14.04 22.48 -13.08
N ALA A 47 15.09 23.21 -13.48
CA ALA A 47 16.47 22.75 -13.44
C ALA A 47 16.97 22.46 -12.00
N ASP A 48 16.52 23.25 -11.03
CA ASP A 48 16.87 23.05 -9.62
C ASP A 48 16.12 21.89 -8.98
N HIS A 49 14.79 21.89 -9.13
CA HIS A 49 13.93 20.94 -8.45
C HIS A 49 14.12 19.51 -8.95
N ILE A 50 14.42 19.31 -10.24
CA ILE A 50 14.74 17.98 -10.75
C ILE A 50 16.00 17.40 -10.10
N ARG A 51 16.98 18.26 -9.76
CA ARG A 51 18.19 17.81 -9.07
C ARG A 51 17.85 17.29 -7.68
N ALA A 52 17.13 18.09 -6.89
CA ALA A 52 16.71 17.69 -5.56
C ALA A 52 15.90 16.39 -5.58
N VAL A 53 14.96 16.26 -6.51
CA VAL A 53 14.11 15.06 -6.64
C VAL A 53 14.95 13.83 -7.04
N ALA A 54 15.80 13.94 -8.05
CA ALA A 54 16.58 12.81 -8.55
C ALA A 54 17.59 12.30 -7.51
N PHE A 55 18.29 13.19 -6.80
CA PHE A 55 19.20 12.79 -5.72
C PHE A 55 18.46 12.13 -4.55
N THR A 56 17.32 12.70 -4.14
CA THR A 56 16.56 12.12 -3.02
C THR A 56 16.02 10.72 -3.35
N ILE A 57 15.63 10.49 -4.61
CA ILE A 57 15.23 9.15 -5.08
C ILE A 57 16.43 8.21 -5.16
N ALA A 58 17.59 8.68 -5.63
CA ALA A 58 18.82 7.88 -5.68
C ALA A 58 19.26 7.41 -4.28
N ASP A 59 19.03 8.24 -3.26
CA ASP A 59 19.25 7.91 -1.84
C ASP A 59 18.17 6.97 -1.24
N GLY A 60 17.25 6.48 -2.06
CA GLY A 60 16.21 5.50 -1.68
C GLY A 60 14.91 6.11 -1.15
N GLN A 61 14.77 7.44 -1.11
CA GLN A 61 13.57 8.10 -0.62
C GLN A 61 12.59 8.41 -1.76
N LEU A 62 11.55 7.58 -1.86
CA LEU A 62 10.52 7.73 -2.89
C LEU A 62 9.47 8.80 -2.55
N PRO A 63 8.85 9.44 -3.57
CA PRO A 63 7.66 10.29 -3.40
C PRO A 63 6.53 9.55 -2.68
N SER A 64 5.89 10.20 -1.71
CA SER A 64 4.81 9.61 -0.92
C SER A 64 3.84 10.67 -0.39
N ASN A 65 2.79 10.26 0.32
CA ASN A 65 1.82 11.19 0.93
C ASN A 65 2.21 11.67 2.34
N SER A 66 3.31 11.18 2.91
CA SER A 66 3.69 11.48 4.31
C SER A 66 5.20 11.50 4.52
N GLY A 67 5.64 12.14 5.60
CA GLY A 67 7.06 12.17 6.00
C GLY A 67 7.97 12.79 4.93
N ALA A 68 9.18 12.24 4.78
CA ALA A 68 10.17 12.73 3.82
C ALA A 68 9.70 12.60 2.36
N GLY A 69 9.00 11.51 2.02
CA GLY A 69 8.47 11.31 0.66
C GLY A 69 7.43 12.36 0.23
N TYR A 70 6.68 12.93 1.18
CA TYR A 70 5.80 14.07 0.90
C TYR A 70 6.58 15.31 0.42
N VAL A 71 7.74 15.58 1.02
CA VAL A 71 8.59 16.72 0.63
C VAL A 71 9.11 16.52 -0.80
N VAL A 72 9.56 15.31 -1.13
CA VAL A 72 10.00 14.97 -2.51
C VAL A 72 8.86 15.17 -3.50
N ARG A 73 7.69 14.63 -3.19
CA ARG A 73 6.48 14.78 -4.02
C ARG A 73 6.11 16.25 -4.21
N ARG A 74 6.21 17.08 -3.16
CA ARG A 74 5.94 18.52 -3.23
C ARG A 74 6.89 19.25 -4.17
N ILE A 75 8.20 18.95 -4.10
CA ILE A 75 9.22 19.57 -4.97
C ILE A 75 8.97 19.18 -6.43
N LEU A 76 8.74 17.88 -6.70
CA LEU A 76 8.40 17.38 -8.04
C LEU A 76 7.16 18.08 -8.60
N ARG A 77 6.06 18.10 -7.85
CA ARG A 77 4.79 18.71 -8.31
C ARG A 77 4.91 20.22 -8.55
N ARG A 78 5.77 20.91 -7.78
CA ARG A 78 6.09 22.31 -8.03
C ARG A 78 6.80 22.47 -9.38
N ALA A 79 7.83 21.68 -9.66
CA ALA A 79 8.50 21.71 -10.96
C ALA A 79 7.52 21.45 -12.11
N VAL A 80 6.63 20.45 -11.94
CA VAL A 80 5.58 20.12 -12.91
C VAL A 80 4.66 21.30 -13.20
N ARG A 81 4.17 21.95 -12.14
CA ARG A 81 3.33 23.13 -12.30
C ARG A 81 4.05 24.24 -13.08
N TYR A 82 5.32 24.51 -12.80
CA TYR A 82 6.03 25.62 -13.46
C TYR A 82 6.24 25.36 -14.95
N TYR A 83 6.66 24.14 -15.33
CA TYR A 83 6.78 23.86 -16.76
C TYR A 83 5.40 23.86 -17.44
N TYR A 84 4.35 23.42 -16.76
CA TYR A 84 3.01 23.37 -17.32
C TYR A 84 2.46 24.78 -17.58
N THR A 85 2.59 25.68 -16.61
CA THR A 85 2.00 27.02 -16.68
C THR A 85 2.85 28.00 -17.50
N PHE A 86 4.18 27.96 -17.37
CA PHE A 86 5.04 29.03 -17.90
C PHE A 86 5.92 28.59 -19.08
N LEU A 87 6.07 27.28 -19.30
CA LEU A 87 6.85 26.72 -20.41
C LEU A 87 5.98 26.01 -21.45
N ASP A 88 4.66 25.98 -21.26
CA ASP A 88 3.68 25.35 -22.15
C ASP A 88 3.89 23.83 -22.38
N VAL A 89 4.60 23.15 -21.47
CA VAL A 89 4.84 21.70 -21.58
C VAL A 89 3.72 20.92 -20.88
N ARG A 90 2.95 20.14 -21.63
CA ARG A 90 1.74 19.44 -21.13
C ARG A 90 1.86 17.91 -21.02
N HIS A 91 3.07 17.38 -21.13
CA HIS A 91 3.37 15.95 -21.03
C HIS A 91 4.49 15.73 -20.02
N PRO A 92 4.69 14.49 -19.50
CA PRO A 92 5.82 14.18 -18.63
C PRO A 92 7.14 14.61 -19.29
N PHE A 93 7.99 15.30 -18.53
CA PHE A 93 9.16 15.98 -19.07
C PHE A 93 10.39 15.92 -18.18
N LEU A 94 10.23 16.04 -16.86
CA LEU A 94 11.34 16.06 -15.90
C LEU A 94 12.19 14.79 -15.98
N PHE A 95 11.58 13.63 -16.22
CA PHE A 95 12.32 12.38 -16.38
C PHE A 95 13.37 12.43 -17.51
N LYS A 96 13.16 13.25 -18.55
CA LYS A 96 14.11 13.44 -19.66
C LYS A 96 15.38 14.18 -19.24
N LEU A 97 15.34 14.88 -18.10
CA LEU A 97 16.48 15.59 -17.54
C LEU A 97 17.38 14.66 -16.70
N VAL A 98 16.87 13.50 -16.26
CA VAL A 98 17.63 12.54 -15.44
C VAL A 98 18.87 12.00 -16.17
N PRO A 99 18.82 11.60 -17.47
CA PRO A 99 20.02 11.23 -18.21
C PRO A 99 21.07 12.33 -18.31
N VAL A 100 20.64 13.60 -18.45
CA VAL A 100 21.55 14.75 -18.48
C VAL A 100 22.25 14.89 -17.14
N MET A 101 21.52 14.78 -16.03
CA MET A 101 22.12 14.78 -14.70
C MET A 101 23.10 13.63 -14.48
N ALA A 102 22.75 12.41 -14.90
CA ALA A 102 23.62 11.25 -14.76
C ALA A 102 24.92 11.39 -15.56
N ALA A 103 24.87 12.06 -16.72
CA ALA A 103 26.06 12.36 -17.51
C ALA A 103 26.97 13.41 -16.84
N GLU A 104 26.39 14.48 -16.30
CA GLU A 104 27.15 15.60 -15.71
C GLU A 104 27.67 15.29 -14.30
N MET A 105 26.94 14.48 -13.53
CA MET A 105 27.20 14.29 -12.10
C MET A 105 27.49 12.83 -11.72
N GLY A 106 27.24 11.86 -12.60
CA GLY A 106 27.30 10.43 -12.26
C GLY A 106 28.68 9.89 -11.92
N ASP A 107 29.75 10.60 -12.27
CA ASP A 107 31.11 10.21 -11.88
C ASP A 107 31.40 10.51 -10.40
N PHE A 108 30.72 11.51 -9.82
CA PHE A 108 30.81 11.83 -8.39
C PHE A 108 29.71 11.16 -7.57
N PHE A 109 28.58 10.82 -8.21
CA PHE A 109 27.38 10.23 -7.62
C PHE A 109 27.01 8.95 -8.38
N PRO A 110 27.75 7.85 -8.19
CA PRO A 110 27.58 6.62 -8.97
C PRO A 110 26.18 6.00 -8.84
N GLU A 111 25.49 6.21 -7.72
CA GLU A 111 24.12 5.79 -7.46
C GLU A 111 23.12 6.42 -8.44
N LEU A 112 23.31 7.68 -8.83
CA LEU A 112 22.47 8.37 -9.81
C LEU A 112 22.58 7.71 -11.19
N LYS A 113 23.78 7.27 -11.56
CA LYS A 113 24.05 6.56 -12.83
C LYS A 113 23.55 5.12 -12.80
N ALA A 114 23.79 4.41 -11.69
CA ALA A 114 23.35 3.02 -11.51
C ALA A 114 21.82 2.89 -11.51
N GLN A 115 21.11 3.86 -10.94
CA GLN A 115 19.65 3.85 -10.80
C GLN A 115 18.94 4.74 -11.82
N GLN A 116 19.64 5.26 -12.83
CA GLN A 116 19.12 6.25 -13.79
C GLN A 116 17.74 5.87 -14.37
N SER A 117 17.60 4.63 -14.84
CA SER A 117 16.34 4.16 -15.43
C SER A 117 15.21 4.09 -14.41
N GLN A 118 15.49 3.72 -13.16
CA GLN A 118 14.50 3.63 -12.11
C GLN A 118 14.05 5.01 -11.65
N ILE A 119 15.01 5.92 -11.43
CA ILE A 119 14.75 7.32 -11.07
C ILE A 119 13.87 7.99 -12.14
N ALA A 120 14.23 7.82 -13.41
CA ALA A 120 13.44 8.36 -14.52
C ALA A 120 12.01 7.81 -14.53
N LYS A 121 11.81 6.50 -14.36
CA LYS A 121 10.48 5.88 -14.30
C LYS A 121 9.64 6.38 -13.12
N VAL A 122 10.24 6.52 -11.94
CA VAL A 122 9.55 7.06 -10.75
C VAL A 122 9.07 8.48 -11.00
N ILE A 123 9.94 9.31 -11.56
CA ILE A 123 9.61 10.71 -11.87
C ILE A 123 8.53 10.78 -12.95
N GLU A 124 8.68 10.03 -14.05
CA GLU A 124 7.71 9.98 -15.14
C GLU A 124 6.31 9.55 -14.65
N GLY A 125 6.25 8.52 -13.80
CA GLY A 125 5.00 8.05 -13.21
C GLY A 125 4.31 9.11 -12.34
N GLU A 126 5.05 9.78 -11.47
CA GLU A 126 4.51 10.87 -10.64
C GLU A 126 4.10 12.10 -11.48
N GLU A 127 4.86 12.43 -12.54
CA GLU A 127 4.51 13.49 -13.49
C GLU A 127 3.19 13.16 -14.20
N ALA A 128 3.06 11.98 -14.78
CA ALA A 128 1.87 11.55 -15.50
C ALA A 128 0.63 11.53 -14.60
N ALA A 129 0.78 10.97 -13.39
CA ALA A 129 -0.30 10.95 -12.40
C ALA A 129 -0.73 12.36 -12.00
N PHE A 130 0.24 13.26 -11.78
CA PHE A 130 -0.06 14.62 -11.34
C PHE A 130 -0.64 15.49 -12.46
N LEU A 131 -0.12 15.43 -13.68
CA LEU A 131 -0.62 16.19 -14.84
C LEU A 131 -2.13 15.97 -15.06
N ASN A 132 -2.60 14.73 -14.90
CA ASN A 132 -4.01 14.37 -15.00
C ASN A 132 -4.91 15.07 -13.96
N THR A 133 -4.35 15.43 -12.81
CA THR A 133 -5.05 16.16 -11.73
C THR A 133 -4.82 17.67 -11.79
N LEU A 134 -3.64 18.09 -12.27
CA LEU A 134 -3.19 19.48 -12.30
C LEU A 134 -4.11 20.36 -13.13
N GLU A 135 -4.46 19.94 -14.34
CA GLU A 135 -5.32 20.76 -15.21
C GLU A 135 -6.70 21.01 -14.57
N ARG A 136 -7.32 19.97 -14.01
CA ARG A 136 -8.61 20.07 -13.32
C ARG A 136 -8.50 20.94 -12.07
N GLY A 137 -7.42 20.78 -11.30
CA GLY A 137 -7.15 21.58 -10.10
C GLY A 137 -6.94 23.07 -10.40
N ILE A 138 -6.19 23.41 -11.46
CA ILE A 138 -5.99 24.81 -11.89
C ILE A 138 -7.32 25.44 -12.29
N ARG A 139 -8.11 24.76 -13.14
CA ARG A 139 -9.43 25.26 -13.57
C ARG A 139 -10.36 25.46 -12.38
N ARG A 140 -10.36 24.52 -11.41
CA ARG A 140 -11.16 24.67 -10.20
C ARG A 140 -10.66 25.84 -9.35
N PHE A 141 -9.35 25.99 -9.16
CA PHE A 141 -8.76 27.10 -8.41
C PHE A 141 -9.15 28.47 -8.96
N GLU A 142 -9.21 28.61 -10.29
CA GLU A 142 -9.61 29.87 -10.95
C GLU A 142 -11.07 30.25 -10.74
N THR A 143 -11.92 29.29 -10.37
CA THR A 143 -13.36 29.50 -10.13
C THR A 143 -13.72 29.61 -8.65
N ILE A 144 -12.74 29.57 -7.74
CA ILE A 144 -12.99 29.73 -6.31
C ILE A 144 -13.35 31.18 -6.00
N GLU A 145 -14.47 31.36 -5.30
CA GLU A 145 -14.86 32.64 -4.73
C GLU A 145 -13.92 33.01 -3.58
N VAL A 146 -13.28 34.18 -3.70
CA VAL A 146 -12.31 34.69 -2.73
C VAL A 146 -13.01 35.70 -1.84
N ASN A 147 -12.91 35.52 -0.52
CA ASN A 147 -13.52 36.40 0.46
C ASN A 147 -12.43 37.25 1.12
N ASN A 148 -12.47 38.57 0.91
CA ASN A 148 -11.49 39.52 1.50
C ASN A 148 -10.03 39.14 1.26
N GLY A 149 -9.69 38.64 0.07
CA GLY A 149 -8.33 38.19 -0.25
C GLY A 149 -7.94 36.81 0.30
N VAL A 150 -8.89 36.10 0.92
CA VAL A 150 -8.68 34.77 1.52
C VAL A 150 -9.50 33.71 0.77
N ILE A 151 -8.83 32.62 0.38
CA ILE A 151 -9.46 31.42 -0.15
C ILE A 151 -10.08 30.64 1.02
N PRO A 152 -11.40 30.36 1.00
CA PRO A 152 -12.06 29.62 2.08
C PRO A 152 -11.46 28.23 2.29
N GLY A 153 -11.31 27.82 3.55
CA GLY A 153 -10.70 26.54 3.90
C GLY A 153 -11.45 25.33 3.35
N ALA A 154 -12.78 25.42 3.24
CA ALA A 154 -13.62 24.39 2.62
C ALA A 154 -13.35 24.23 1.11
N ALA A 155 -13.12 25.32 0.38
CA ALA A 155 -12.79 25.28 -1.04
C ALA A 155 -11.36 24.75 -1.27
N ALA A 156 -10.41 25.13 -0.40
CA ALA A 156 -9.08 24.54 -0.39
C ALA A 156 -9.10 23.04 -0.05
N PHE A 157 -10.00 22.62 0.84
CA PHE A 157 -10.23 21.22 1.17
C PHE A 157 -10.86 20.45 0.01
N GLU A 158 -11.83 21.02 -0.70
CA GLU A 158 -12.42 20.44 -1.92
C GLU A 158 -11.34 20.20 -2.99
N LEU A 159 -10.47 21.19 -3.24
CA LEU A 159 -9.32 21.03 -4.14
C LEU A 159 -8.44 19.84 -3.75
N TYR A 160 -8.14 19.73 -2.46
CA TYR A 160 -7.32 18.65 -1.92
C TYR A 160 -7.99 17.27 -2.01
N ASP A 161 -9.23 17.16 -1.54
CA ASP A 161 -9.93 15.89 -1.34
C ASP A 161 -10.56 15.38 -2.65
N THR A 162 -11.23 16.25 -3.40
CA THR A 162 -11.98 15.87 -4.60
C THR A 162 -11.11 15.88 -5.86
N TYR A 163 -10.25 16.88 -6.01
CA TYR A 163 -9.45 17.08 -7.23
C TYR A 163 -8.00 16.57 -7.09
N GLY A 164 -7.60 16.07 -5.91
CA GLY A 164 -6.23 15.63 -5.63
C GLY A 164 -5.21 16.76 -5.69
N PHE A 165 -5.66 18.01 -5.61
CA PHE A 165 -4.84 19.21 -5.80
C PHE A 165 -4.16 19.61 -4.48
N PRO A 166 -2.82 19.55 -4.39
CA PRO A 166 -2.12 19.74 -3.12
C PRO A 166 -2.36 21.11 -2.50
N ILE A 167 -2.60 21.13 -1.18
CA ILE A 167 -2.75 22.38 -0.41
C ILE A 167 -1.53 23.31 -0.57
N ASP A 168 -0.32 22.75 -0.71
CA ASP A 168 0.89 23.53 -0.96
C ASP A 168 0.88 24.28 -2.29
N LEU A 169 0.28 23.69 -3.33
CA LEU A 169 0.13 24.37 -4.61
C LEU A 169 -0.99 25.39 -4.58
N THR A 170 -2.08 25.12 -3.86
CA THR A 170 -3.13 26.11 -3.56
C THR A 170 -2.52 27.33 -2.88
N ARG A 171 -1.68 27.15 -1.85
CA ARG A 171 -0.96 28.24 -1.16
C ARG A 171 -0.03 29.00 -2.10
N LEU A 172 0.75 28.28 -2.89
CA LEU A 172 1.68 28.87 -3.85
C LEU A 172 0.94 29.75 -4.86
N MET A 173 -0.11 29.24 -5.49
CA MET A 173 -0.91 29.98 -6.46
C MET A 173 -1.65 31.16 -5.83
N ALA A 174 -2.14 31.00 -4.60
CA ALA A 174 -2.73 32.10 -3.84
C ALA A 174 -1.71 33.23 -3.64
N SER A 175 -0.50 32.89 -3.18
CA SER A 175 0.55 33.88 -2.92
C SER A 175 1.00 34.64 -4.16
N GLU A 176 1.03 33.98 -5.34
CA GLU A 176 1.36 34.62 -6.61
C GLU A 176 0.30 35.63 -7.06
N LYS A 177 -0.95 35.49 -6.60
CA LYS A 177 -2.05 36.44 -6.81
C LYS A 177 -2.22 37.43 -5.64
N GLY A 178 -1.33 37.43 -4.65
CA GLY A 178 -1.46 38.25 -3.44
C GLY A 178 -2.58 37.81 -2.50
N LEU A 179 -3.03 36.57 -2.59
CA LEU A 179 -4.09 35.96 -1.77
C LEU A 179 -3.50 35.05 -0.67
N THR A 180 -4.30 34.74 0.34
CA THR A 180 -4.00 33.74 1.38
C THR A 180 -5.03 32.61 1.40
N VAL A 181 -4.75 31.54 2.14
CA VAL A 181 -5.65 30.39 2.32
C VAL A 181 -6.04 30.30 3.79
N ASP A 182 -7.33 30.07 4.07
CA ASP A 182 -7.82 29.79 5.42
C ASP A 182 -7.41 28.38 5.89
N GLU A 183 -6.26 28.31 6.53
CA GLU A 183 -5.67 27.09 7.09
C GLU A 183 -6.53 26.47 8.20
N ALA A 184 -7.18 27.30 9.01
CA ALA A 184 -7.99 26.82 10.14
C ALA A 184 -9.24 26.11 9.62
N GLY A 185 -9.90 26.68 8.61
CA GLY A 185 -11.03 26.06 7.93
C GLY A 185 -10.63 24.77 7.21
N PHE A 186 -9.48 24.73 6.54
CA PHE A 186 -8.96 23.53 5.88
C PHE A 186 -8.74 22.39 6.89
N ASN A 187 -8.03 22.68 7.98
CA ASN A 187 -7.74 21.68 9.02
C ASN A 187 -9.02 21.18 9.71
N THR A 188 -10.02 22.04 9.89
CA THR A 188 -11.33 21.66 10.44
C THR A 188 -12.04 20.66 9.52
N ALA A 189 -12.06 20.92 8.21
CA ALA A 189 -12.65 20.01 7.23
C ALA A 189 -11.93 18.66 7.17
N LEU A 190 -10.58 18.67 7.23
CA LEU A 190 -9.75 17.47 7.28
C LEU A 190 -10.00 16.64 8.55
N ALA A 191 -10.15 17.29 9.71
CA ALA A 191 -10.46 16.64 10.97
C ALA A 191 -11.86 15.98 10.94
N ALA A 192 -12.85 16.68 10.39
CA ALA A 192 -14.21 16.14 10.24
C ALA A 192 -14.26 14.89 9.36
N GLN A 193 -13.46 14.83 8.28
CA GLN A 193 -13.33 13.63 7.46
C GLN A 193 -12.72 12.46 8.25
N LYS A 194 -11.63 12.70 8.99
CA LYS A 194 -11.00 11.67 9.84
C LYS A 194 -11.94 11.14 10.91
N ALA A 195 -12.70 12.03 11.57
CA ALA A 195 -13.66 11.66 12.60
C ALA A 195 -14.78 10.78 12.03
N ARG A 196 -15.29 11.08 10.83
CA ARG A 196 -16.28 10.22 10.15
C ARG A 196 -15.75 8.81 9.89
N SER A 197 -14.47 8.65 9.55
CA SER A 197 -13.82 7.34 9.39
C SER A 197 -13.57 6.60 10.71
N GLN A 198 -13.62 7.27 11.85
CA GLN A 198 -13.38 6.69 13.19
C GLN A 198 -14.67 6.42 13.99
N ALA A 199 -15.80 7.01 13.59
CA ALA A 199 -17.08 6.90 14.30
C ALA A 199 -17.69 5.48 14.29
N ASP A 200 -17.16 4.56 13.48
CA ASP A 200 -17.61 3.15 13.42
C ASP A 200 -17.10 2.26 14.59
N ALA A 201 -16.38 2.82 15.58
CA ALA A 201 -15.65 2.02 16.59
C ALA A 201 -15.80 2.44 18.07
N VAL A 202 -16.92 3.04 18.51
CA VAL A 202 -17.12 3.29 19.95
C VAL A 202 -17.58 2.00 20.65
N LYS A 203 -16.63 1.23 21.20
CA LYS A 203 -16.89 0.11 22.13
C LYS A 203 -16.87 0.64 23.58
N ALA A 204 -17.91 0.39 24.36
CA ALA A 204 -17.86 0.63 25.80
C ALA A 204 -17.28 -0.61 26.49
N VAL A 205 -16.17 -0.43 27.22
CA VAL A 205 -15.40 -1.50 27.84
C VAL A 205 -15.52 -1.37 29.36
N GLY A 206 -15.93 -2.44 30.03
CA GLY A 206 -16.01 -2.50 31.50
C GLY A 206 -14.67 -2.85 32.17
N ASP A 207 -14.66 -2.84 33.50
CA ASP A 207 -13.49 -3.17 34.30
C ASP A 207 -13.13 -4.67 34.26
N TRP A 208 -11.86 -4.99 34.50
CA TRP A 208 -11.40 -6.37 34.63
C TRP A 208 -11.82 -6.99 35.96
N HIS A 209 -12.44 -8.17 35.90
CA HIS A 209 -12.70 -9.05 37.03
C HIS A 209 -11.62 -10.14 37.09
N ALA A 210 -10.80 -10.12 38.15
CA ALA A 210 -9.78 -11.13 38.38
C ALA A 210 -10.40 -12.43 38.90
N VAL A 211 -9.92 -13.57 38.40
CA VAL A 211 -10.37 -14.91 38.78
C VAL A 211 -9.22 -15.68 39.44
N ASN A 212 -8.06 -15.72 38.78
CA ASN A 212 -6.85 -16.36 39.28
C ASN A 212 -5.69 -15.36 39.34
N SER A 213 -4.74 -15.59 40.24
CA SER A 213 -3.47 -14.85 40.29
C SER A 213 -2.46 -15.47 39.32
N GLY A 214 -1.84 -14.63 38.51
CA GLY A 214 -0.85 -15.02 37.50
C GLY A 214 -0.59 -13.83 36.58
N GLU A 215 0.68 -13.50 36.35
CA GLU A 215 1.07 -12.27 35.65
C GLU A 215 1.37 -12.48 34.15
N GLU A 216 1.76 -13.69 33.73
CA GLU A 216 2.20 -13.95 32.36
C GLU A 216 1.21 -14.79 31.55
N VAL A 217 0.80 -14.27 30.39
CA VAL A 217 0.00 -14.97 29.39
C VAL A 217 0.96 -15.63 28.40
N GLN A 218 0.94 -16.96 28.33
CA GLN A 218 1.82 -17.71 27.43
C GLN A 218 1.09 -18.11 26.14
N PHE A 219 1.64 -17.71 24.99
CA PHE A 219 1.20 -18.21 23.70
C PHE A 219 1.90 -19.53 23.36
N VAL A 220 1.14 -20.59 23.08
CA VAL A 220 1.67 -21.92 22.69
C VAL A 220 1.22 -22.33 21.29
N GLY A 221 0.53 -21.44 20.57
CA GLY A 221 -0.15 -21.73 19.31
C GLY A 221 0.75 -21.96 18.10
N TYR A 222 2.06 -21.78 18.24
CA TYR A 222 3.03 -22.17 17.21
C TYR A 222 3.20 -23.70 17.14
N ASP A 223 3.04 -24.40 18.26
CA ASP A 223 3.38 -25.82 18.38
C ASP A 223 2.14 -26.71 18.54
N THR A 224 1.04 -26.16 19.07
CA THR A 224 -0.21 -26.89 19.29
C THR A 224 -1.44 -26.05 18.95
N LEU A 225 -2.52 -26.71 18.54
CA LEU A 225 -3.84 -26.11 18.33
C LEU A 225 -4.80 -26.35 19.51
N GLU A 226 -4.37 -27.14 20.49
CA GLU A 226 -5.17 -27.50 21.67
C GLU A 226 -4.31 -27.46 22.94
N VAL A 227 -4.92 -26.98 24.02
CA VAL A 227 -4.46 -27.19 25.41
C VAL A 227 -5.64 -27.65 26.25
N ALA A 228 -5.39 -28.47 27.28
CA ALA A 228 -6.46 -29.06 28.10
C ALA A 228 -6.59 -28.43 29.50
N ASP A 229 -5.57 -27.71 29.95
CA ASP A 229 -5.32 -27.31 31.34
C ASP A 229 -5.19 -25.78 31.52
N ALA A 230 -5.71 -24.99 30.57
CA ALA A 230 -5.70 -23.53 30.69
C ALA A 230 -6.60 -23.06 31.84
N LYS A 231 -6.36 -21.86 32.37
CA LYS A 231 -7.14 -21.27 33.46
C LYS A 231 -7.49 -19.83 33.12
N VAL A 232 -8.72 -19.43 33.42
CA VAL A 232 -9.14 -18.03 33.27
C VAL A 232 -8.40 -17.18 34.31
N LEU A 233 -7.62 -16.21 33.86
CA LEU A 233 -6.97 -15.23 34.73
C LEU A 233 -7.94 -14.11 35.10
N LYS A 234 -8.61 -13.56 34.09
CA LYS A 234 -9.53 -12.43 34.24
C LYS A 234 -10.50 -12.35 33.06
N TYR A 235 -11.63 -11.69 33.29
CA TYR A 235 -12.59 -11.37 32.24
C TYR A 235 -13.14 -9.95 32.39
N ARG A 236 -13.72 -9.40 31.33
CA ARG A 236 -14.48 -8.14 31.37
C ARG A 236 -15.66 -8.15 30.40
N THR A 237 -16.64 -7.31 30.66
CA THR A 237 -17.77 -7.08 29.76
C THR A 237 -17.43 -6.00 28.75
N VAL A 238 -17.84 -6.18 27.50
CA VAL A 238 -17.73 -5.19 26.43
C VAL A 238 -19.10 -5.05 25.76
N GLN A 239 -19.59 -3.82 25.65
CA GLN A 239 -20.80 -3.55 24.87
C GLN A 239 -20.42 -3.18 23.45
N ALA A 240 -20.85 -4.03 22.52
CA ALA A 240 -20.68 -3.83 21.09
C ALA A 240 -22.04 -3.97 20.40
N LYS A 241 -22.43 -2.96 19.60
CA LYS A 241 -23.69 -2.96 18.83
C LYS A 241 -24.95 -3.26 19.68
N GLY A 242 -24.96 -2.79 20.93
CA GLY A 242 -26.10 -2.96 21.86
C GLY A 242 -26.25 -4.37 22.43
N LYS A 243 -25.26 -5.24 22.30
CA LYS A 243 -25.19 -6.55 22.95
C LYS A 243 -24.01 -6.60 23.91
N ASP A 244 -24.21 -7.29 25.04
CA ASP A 244 -23.11 -7.64 25.94
C ASP A 244 -22.28 -8.75 25.28
N GLN A 245 -20.97 -8.53 25.21
CA GLN A 245 -19.95 -9.52 24.88
C GLN A 245 -18.98 -9.59 26.05
N TYR A 246 -18.18 -10.66 26.09
CA TYR A 246 -17.18 -10.85 27.12
C TYR A 246 -15.81 -11.07 26.51
N GLN A 247 -14.82 -10.63 27.26
CA GLN A 247 -13.41 -10.80 26.92
C GLN A 247 -12.76 -11.62 28.02
N ILE A 248 -12.13 -12.74 27.64
CA ILE A 248 -11.53 -13.70 28.57
C ILE A 248 -10.03 -13.78 28.30
N VAL A 249 -9.23 -13.73 29.36
CA VAL A 249 -7.78 -13.95 29.31
C VAL A 249 -7.45 -15.28 29.99
N LEU A 250 -6.72 -16.13 29.28
CA LEU A 250 -6.20 -17.39 29.81
C LEU A 250 -4.74 -17.24 30.23
N ASN A 251 -4.26 -18.08 31.16
CA ASN A 251 -2.84 -18.14 31.52
C ASN A 251 -1.94 -18.64 30.39
N HIS A 252 -2.44 -19.57 29.57
CA HIS A 252 -1.81 -19.99 28.33
C HIS A 252 -2.86 -20.31 27.26
N THR A 253 -2.52 -20.15 25.98
CA THR A 253 -3.49 -20.34 24.90
C THR A 253 -2.84 -20.71 23.56
N PRO A 254 -3.46 -21.62 22.78
CA PRO A 254 -3.07 -21.89 21.40
C PRO A 254 -3.61 -20.83 20.41
N PHE A 255 -4.51 -19.93 20.82
CA PHE A 255 -5.13 -18.95 19.95
C PHE A 255 -4.18 -17.80 19.64
N TYR A 256 -3.86 -17.61 18.36
CA TYR A 256 -3.09 -16.48 17.87
C TYR A 256 -3.97 -15.24 17.94
N ALA A 257 -3.45 -14.21 18.61
CA ALA A 257 -4.11 -12.91 18.65
C ALA A 257 -3.79 -12.11 17.39
N GLU A 258 -4.79 -11.41 16.85
CA GLU A 258 -4.61 -10.57 15.67
C GLU A 258 -3.38 -9.65 15.80
N SER A 259 -2.44 -9.81 14.87
CA SER A 259 -1.18 -9.08 14.88
C SER A 259 -0.42 -9.26 13.56
N GLY A 260 0.37 -8.27 13.17
CA GLY A 260 1.16 -8.30 11.93
C GLY A 260 0.31 -8.42 10.67
N GLY A 261 -0.95 -7.99 10.72
CA GLY A 261 -1.92 -8.14 9.63
C GLY A 261 -2.52 -9.55 9.50
N GLN A 262 -2.17 -10.51 10.36
CA GLN A 262 -2.86 -11.80 10.44
C GLN A 262 -4.05 -11.69 11.40
N ALA A 263 -5.22 -12.13 10.95
CA ALA A 263 -6.44 -12.22 11.75
C ALA A 263 -6.27 -13.15 12.97
N GLY A 264 -6.99 -12.82 14.04
CA GLY A 264 -7.04 -13.63 15.25
C GLY A 264 -7.76 -14.96 15.03
N ASP A 265 -7.35 -15.98 15.79
CA ASP A 265 -8.00 -17.28 15.68
C ASP A 265 -9.41 -17.29 16.28
N THR A 266 -10.23 -18.17 15.72
CA THR A 266 -11.52 -18.59 16.26
C THR A 266 -11.47 -20.06 16.63
N GLY A 267 -12.41 -20.51 17.47
CA GLY A 267 -12.44 -21.87 17.97
C GLY A 267 -13.34 -22.01 19.18
N TRP A 268 -12.96 -22.86 20.12
CA TRP A 268 -13.79 -23.21 21.26
C TRP A 268 -13.03 -23.28 22.58
N LEU A 269 -13.69 -22.81 23.64
CA LEU A 269 -13.32 -23.07 25.02
C LEU A 269 -14.29 -24.09 25.62
N TYR A 270 -13.74 -25.09 26.29
CA TYR A 270 -14.50 -26.15 26.97
C TYR A 270 -14.21 -26.08 28.46
N ILE A 271 -15.26 -25.95 29.27
CA ILE A 271 -15.17 -25.82 30.72
C ILE A 271 -16.15 -26.81 31.35
N GLY A 272 -15.63 -27.98 31.76
CA GLY A 272 -16.49 -29.13 32.04
C GLY A 272 -17.25 -29.55 30.77
N ASP A 273 -18.59 -29.64 30.87
CA ASP A 273 -19.47 -29.95 29.74
C ASP A 273 -19.89 -28.70 28.94
N GLU A 274 -19.54 -27.50 29.41
CA GLU A 274 -19.88 -26.25 28.74
C GLU A 274 -18.94 -25.97 27.57
N ARG A 275 -19.50 -25.64 26.40
CA ARG A 275 -18.77 -25.18 25.21
C ARG A 275 -19.09 -23.72 24.93
N LEU A 276 -18.05 -22.92 24.73
CA LEU A 276 -18.12 -21.51 24.34
C LEU A 276 -17.39 -21.31 23.01
N GLU A 277 -17.98 -20.52 22.12
CA GLU A 277 -17.36 -20.14 20.85
C GLU A 277 -16.49 -18.89 21.06
N VAL A 278 -15.23 -18.98 20.63
CA VAL A 278 -14.33 -17.82 20.52
C VAL A 278 -14.57 -17.19 19.15
N LEU A 279 -15.18 -16.00 19.17
CA LEU A 279 -15.58 -15.26 17.98
C LEU A 279 -14.39 -14.54 17.32
N ASP A 280 -13.42 -14.14 18.13
CA ASP A 280 -12.24 -13.38 17.73
C ASP A 280 -11.18 -13.42 18.84
N THR A 281 -9.90 -13.31 18.49
CA THR A 281 -8.79 -13.26 19.43
C THR A 281 -7.92 -12.03 19.17
N GLN A 282 -7.80 -11.14 20.15
CA GLN A 282 -7.15 -9.83 19.99
C GLN A 282 -6.01 -9.63 20.99
N LYS A 283 -5.04 -8.79 20.64
CA LYS A 283 -3.91 -8.44 21.51
C LYS A 283 -4.11 -7.07 22.14
N GLU A 284 -4.01 -6.96 23.47
CA GLU A 284 -4.06 -5.67 24.19
C GLU A 284 -3.05 -5.69 25.35
N ASN A 285 -2.05 -4.80 25.34
CA ASN A 285 -1.01 -4.71 26.38
C ASN A 285 -0.40 -6.08 26.73
N ASP A 286 0.00 -6.84 25.70
CA ASP A 286 0.53 -8.21 25.78
C ASP A 286 -0.43 -9.30 26.29
N LEU A 287 -1.68 -8.95 26.59
CA LEU A 287 -2.73 -9.93 26.84
C LEU A 287 -3.27 -10.50 25.54
N ILE A 288 -3.53 -11.80 25.54
CA ILE A 288 -4.30 -12.48 24.50
C ILE A 288 -5.74 -12.59 24.98
N ILE A 289 -6.62 -11.85 24.31
CA ILE A 289 -8.02 -11.68 24.68
C ILE A 289 -8.89 -12.49 23.74
N HIS A 290 -9.64 -13.43 24.31
CA HIS A 290 -10.63 -14.23 23.61
C HIS A 290 -11.99 -13.55 23.73
N GLN A 291 -12.61 -13.18 22.61
CA GLN A 291 -13.95 -12.59 22.58
C GLN A 291 -15.01 -13.69 22.48
N VAL A 292 -15.97 -13.67 23.39
CA VAL A 292 -17.08 -14.62 23.48
C VAL A 292 -18.41 -13.88 23.66
N ASP A 293 -19.52 -14.50 23.30
CA ASP A 293 -20.86 -13.92 23.42
C ASP A 293 -21.47 -14.04 24.82
N ARG A 294 -20.97 -14.95 25.65
CA ARG A 294 -21.38 -15.16 27.04
C ARG A 294 -20.21 -15.55 27.93
N LEU A 295 -20.31 -15.24 29.22
CA LEU A 295 -19.37 -15.73 30.23
C LEU A 295 -19.68 -17.20 30.58
N PRO A 296 -18.69 -18.06 30.82
CA PRO A 296 -18.95 -19.42 31.31
C PRO A 296 -19.54 -19.42 32.72
N GLU A 297 -20.31 -20.46 33.05
CA GLU A 297 -20.93 -20.60 34.38
C GLU A 297 -19.89 -20.73 35.50
N ARG A 298 -18.74 -21.33 35.19
CA ARG A 298 -17.66 -21.64 36.14
C ARG A 298 -16.30 -21.18 35.63
N THR A 299 -15.94 -19.93 35.92
CA THR A 299 -14.62 -19.36 35.54
C THR A 299 -13.45 -19.92 36.36
N ASP A 300 -13.70 -20.61 37.46
CA ASP A 300 -12.71 -21.16 38.41
C ASP A 300 -12.13 -22.53 38.01
N ARG A 301 -12.57 -23.09 36.88
CA ARG A 301 -12.17 -24.43 36.41
C ARG A 301 -11.09 -24.36 35.33
N GLU A 302 -10.46 -25.51 35.09
CA GLU A 302 -9.60 -25.68 33.93
C GLU A 302 -10.43 -25.61 32.64
N VAL A 303 -9.81 -25.03 31.63
CA VAL A 303 -10.36 -24.71 30.32
C VAL A 303 -9.55 -25.48 29.30
N LYS A 304 -10.23 -26.37 28.56
CA LYS A 304 -9.67 -26.92 27.32
C LYS A 304 -9.93 -25.92 26.20
N ALA A 305 -8.87 -25.38 25.60
CA ALA A 305 -8.95 -24.39 24.53
C ALA A 305 -8.51 -25.02 23.20
N VAL A 306 -9.35 -24.96 22.18
CA VAL A 306 -9.16 -25.63 20.88
C VAL A 306 -9.37 -24.63 19.74
N VAL A 307 -8.33 -24.38 18.95
CA VAL A 307 -8.39 -23.54 17.74
C VAL A 307 -9.08 -24.30 16.61
N ASP A 308 -9.84 -23.59 15.77
CA ASP A 308 -10.33 -24.14 14.50
C ASP A 308 -9.15 -24.42 13.56
N ALA A 309 -8.77 -25.69 13.45
CA ALA A 309 -7.62 -26.13 12.68
C ALA A 309 -7.74 -25.80 11.18
N GLY A 310 -8.95 -25.84 10.62
CA GLY A 310 -9.18 -25.56 9.20
C GLY A 310 -8.94 -24.08 8.90
N LYS A 311 -9.49 -23.19 9.72
CA LYS A 311 -9.26 -21.74 9.60
C LYS A 311 -7.80 -21.35 9.86
N ARG A 312 -7.16 -21.97 10.86
CA ARG A 312 -5.73 -21.75 11.12
C ARG A 312 -4.91 -22.13 9.90
N GLN A 313 -5.11 -23.34 9.36
CA GLN A 313 -4.36 -23.82 8.20
C GLN A 313 -4.53 -22.89 6.99
N ALA A 314 -5.76 -22.47 6.69
CA ALA A 314 -6.04 -21.54 5.60
C ALA A 314 -5.36 -20.18 5.82
N THR A 315 -5.39 -19.65 7.05
CA THR A 315 -4.72 -18.39 7.41
C THR A 315 -3.20 -18.51 7.29
N SER A 316 -2.61 -19.59 7.80
CA SER A 316 -1.16 -19.86 7.68
C SER A 316 -0.71 -20.06 6.23
N ALA A 317 -1.55 -20.68 5.39
CA ALA A 317 -1.30 -20.83 3.96
C ALA A 317 -1.29 -19.48 3.25
N ASN A 318 -2.31 -18.65 3.49
CA ASN A 318 -2.37 -17.29 2.98
C ASN A 318 -1.18 -16.44 3.48
N HIS A 319 -0.79 -16.55 4.75
CA HIS A 319 0.33 -15.79 5.31
C HIS A 319 1.65 -16.18 4.63
N THR A 320 1.88 -17.49 4.47
CA THR A 320 3.10 -17.98 3.81
C THR A 320 3.12 -17.59 2.33
N ALA A 321 1.99 -17.63 1.65
CA ALA A 321 1.88 -17.14 0.28
C ALA A 321 2.21 -15.65 0.17
N THR A 322 1.88 -14.84 1.18
CA THR A 322 2.26 -13.43 1.20
C THR A 322 3.78 -13.24 1.22
N HIS A 323 4.51 -14.01 2.03
CA HIS A 323 5.99 -13.96 2.05
C HIS A 323 6.58 -14.35 0.68
N LEU A 324 6.07 -15.43 0.07
CA LEU A 324 6.54 -15.87 -1.25
C LEU A 324 6.24 -14.83 -2.34
N MET A 325 5.08 -14.18 -2.26
CA MET A 325 4.68 -13.11 -3.17
C MET A 325 5.51 -11.85 -2.95
N HIS A 326 5.82 -11.48 -1.72
CA HIS A 326 6.66 -10.31 -1.43
C HIS A 326 8.07 -10.49 -2.00
N ALA A 327 8.67 -11.67 -1.84
CA ALA A 327 9.92 -12.02 -2.50
C ALA A 327 9.82 -11.96 -4.04
N ALA A 328 8.73 -12.43 -4.63
CA ALA A 328 8.48 -12.33 -6.08
C ALA A 328 8.37 -10.87 -6.55
N LEU A 329 7.64 -10.03 -5.81
CA LEU A 329 7.50 -8.60 -6.09
C LEU A 329 8.86 -7.91 -6.12
N HIS A 330 9.74 -8.21 -5.17
CA HIS A 330 11.10 -7.65 -5.16
C HIS A 330 11.95 -8.08 -6.36
N ARG A 331 11.79 -9.32 -6.83
CA ARG A 331 12.53 -9.84 -7.99
C ARG A 331 12.03 -9.28 -9.32
N ILE A 332 10.71 -9.13 -9.47
CA ILE A 332 10.08 -8.68 -10.72
C ILE A 332 10.03 -7.15 -10.81
N LEU A 333 9.57 -6.49 -9.75
CA LEU A 333 9.36 -5.03 -9.76
C LEU A 333 10.58 -4.28 -9.24
N GLY A 334 11.36 -4.89 -8.35
CA GLY A 334 12.53 -4.27 -7.71
C GLY A 334 12.37 -4.09 -6.20
N THR A 335 13.48 -3.80 -5.52
CA THR A 335 13.58 -3.70 -4.06
C THR A 335 12.77 -2.55 -3.44
N HIS A 336 12.23 -1.64 -4.27
CA HIS A 336 11.31 -0.59 -3.81
C HIS A 336 9.91 -1.09 -3.48
N ALA A 337 9.53 -2.31 -3.89
CA ALA A 337 8.22 -2.90 -3.65
C ALA A 337 8.02 -3.36 -2.18
N LEU A 338 8.27 -2.44 -1.25
CA LEU A 338 8.19 -2.63 0.20
C LEU A 338 6.73 -2.70 0.66
N GLN A 339 6.46 -3.55 1.64
CA GLN A 339 5.16 -3.64 2.32
C GLN A 339 4.76 -2.28 2.93
N LYS A 340 3.49 -1.93 2.73
CA LYS A 340 2.78 -0.76 3.30
C LYS A 340 1.53 -1.16 4.09
N GLY A 341 1.10 -2.40 3.98
CA GLY A 341 -0.04 -2.94 4.71
C GLY A 341 -0.28 -4.41 4.36
N GLN A 342 -0.82 -5.15 5.32
CA GLN A 342 -1.15 -6.57 5.15
C GLN A 342 -2.47 -6.86 5.89
N ASP A 343 -3.30 -7.71 5.30
CA ASP A 343 -4.49 -8.29 5.91
C ASP A 343 -4.64 -9.73 5.41
N VAL A 344 -4.54 -10.70 6.31
CA VAL A 344 -4.50 -12.14 6.03
C VAL A 344 -5.46 -12.86 6.96
N ASN A 345 -6.38 -13.63 6.39
CA ASN A 345 -7.34 -14.46 7.13
C ASN A 345 -7.57 -15.79 6.39
N ASP A 346 -8.57 -16.57 6.82
CA ASP A 346 -8.90 -17.88 6.25
C ASP A 346 -9.60 -17.80 4.88
N HIS A 347 -9.94 -16.60 4.41
CA HIS A 347 -10.60 -16.38 3.13
C HIS A 347 -9.67 -15.84 2.05
N ARG A 348 -8.74 -14.95 2.40
CA ARG A 348 -7.86 -14.27 1.44
C ARG A 348 -6.61 -13.70 2.10
N LEU A 349 -5.68 -13.27 1.25
CA LEU A 349 -4.64 -12.31 1.60
C LEU A 349 -4.78 -11.02 0.80
N ARG A 350 -4.43 -9.92 1.45
CA ARG A 350 -4.35 -8.57 0.89
C ARG A 350 -2.99 -8.01 1.24
N PHE A 351 -2.27 -7.55 0.23
CA PHE A 351 -0.92 -7.01 0.39
C PHE A 351 -0.80 -5.65 -0.29
N ASP A 352 -0.48 -4.64 0.50
CA ASP A 352 -0.27 -3.28 0.03
C ASP A 352 1.24 -3.04 -0.06
N PHE A 353 1.74 -2.56 -1.20
CA PHE A 353 3.17 -2.35 -1.44
C PHE A 353 3.45 -1.03 -2.14
N SER A 354 4.64 -0.48 -1.93
CA SER A 354 5.07 0.75 -2.62
C SER A 354 5.44 0.48 -4.06
N HIS A 355 4.66 1.01 -4.98
CA HIS A 355 4.96 0.95 -6.40
C HIS A 355 4.25 2.10 -7.12
N PHE A 356 4.99 2.77 -8.00
CA PHE A 356 4.62 4.10 -8.53
C PHE A 356 3.65 4.04 -9.71
N GLN A 357 3.55 2.89 -10.37
CA GLN A 357 2.73 2.72 -11.58
C GLN A 357 1.84 1.49 -11.49
N ARG A 358 1.01 1.29 -12.52
CA ARG A 358 0.30 0.04 -12.65
C ARG A 358 1.28 -1.10 -12.97
N THR A 359 1.33 -2.11 -12.13
CA THR A 359 1.88 -3.45 -12.36
C THR A 359 1.23 -4.02 -13.59
N GLU A 360 2.05 -4.28 -14.60
CA GLU A 360 1.58 -4.73 -15.89
C GLU A 360 1.01 -6.15 -15.77
N PRO A 361 0.01 -6.52 -16.59
CA PRO A 361 -0.56 -7.87 -16.55
C PRO A 361 0.49 -8.99 -16.68
N ALA A 362 1.51 -8.78 -17.52
CA ALA A 362 2.61 -9.72 -17.68
C ALA A 362 3.49 -9.84 -16.43
N GLU A 363 3.69 -8.75 -15.68
CA GLU A 363 4.42 -8.78 -14.41
C GLU A 363 3.62 -9.55 -13.35
N LEU A 364 2.30 -9.34 -13.28
CA LEU A 364 1.42 -10.09 -12.37
C LEU A 364 1.41 -11.59 -12.68
N GLU A 365 1.39 -11.97 -13.96
CA GLU A 365 1.50 -13.36 -14.37
C GLU A 365 2.83 -13.98 -13.94
N GLN A 366 3.94 -13.25 -14.11
CA GLN A 366 5.26 -13.71 -13.66
C GLN A 366 5.33 -13.87 -12.14
N ILE A 367 4.76 -12.93 -11.37
CA ILE A 367 4.68 -13.01 -9.91
C ILE A 367 3.88 -14.25 -9.50
N GLU A 368 2.67 -14.44 -10.05
CA GLU A 368 1.83 -15.60 -9.75
C GLU A 368 2.53 -16.91 -10.12
N HIS A 369 3.23 -16.94 -11.27
CA HIS A 369 3.98 -18.12 -11.70
C HIS A 369 5.12 -18.47 -10.73
N MET A 370 5.93 -17.48 -10.34
CA MET A 370 7.06 -17.65 -9.44
C MET A 370 6.62 -18.14 -8.05
N VAL A 371 5.53 -17.59 -7.51
CA VAL A 371 4.96 -18.05 -6.24
C VAL A 371 4.53 -19.51 -6.35
N ASN A 372 3.77 -19.86 -7.39
CA ASN A 372 3.31 -21.23 -7.59
C ASN A 372 4.46 -22.22 -7.88
N GLU A 373 5.57 -21.77 -8.48
CA GLU A 373 6.79 -22.57 -8.62
C GLU A 373 7.38 -22.93 -7.26
N LYS A 374 7.55 -21.92 -6.38
CA LYS A 374 8.04 -22.12 -5.02
C LYS A 374 7.11 -22.96 -4.15
N ILE A 375 5.80 -22.91 -4.42
CA ILE A 375 4.83 -23.81 -3.80
C ILE A 375 5.08 -25.26 -4.24
N ARG A 376 5.24 -25.51 -5.55
CA ARG A 376 5.50 -26.86 -6.08
C ARG A 376 6.83 -27.47 -5.63
N GLU A 377 7.82 -26.64 -5.32
CA GLU A 377 9.09 -27.09 -4.72
C GLU A 377 8.90 -27.71 -3.32
N ASN A 378 7.77 -27.46 -2.66
CA ASN A 378 7.43 -27.97 -1.33
C ASN A 378 8.53 -27.73 -0.28
N ILE A 379 9.01 -26.49 -0.25
CA ILE A 379 10.11 -26.03 0.61
C ILE A 379 9.66 -26.10 2.07
N ARG A 380 10.46 -26.73 2.93
CA ARG A 380 10.21 -26.81 4.37
C ARG A 380 10.42 -25.47 5.05
N LEU A 381 9.60 -25.17 6.05
CA LEU A 381 9.79 -24.04 6.94
C LEU A 381 11.09 -24.20 7.74
N GLU A 382 11.99 -23.24 7.61
CA GLU A 382 13.09 -23.04 8.55
C GLU A 382 12.71 -21.89 9.51
N GLU A 383 12.50 -22.23 10.78
CA GLU A 383 12.11 -21.30 11.83
C GLU A 383 13.25 -21.08 12.82
N SER A 384 13.53 -19.82 13.16
CA SER A 384 14.43 -19.46 14.25
C SER A 384 13.69 -18.54 15.23
N ARG A 385 13.36 -19.09 16.40
CA ARG A 385 12.77 -18.34 17.51
C ARG A 385 13.89 -17.69 18.32
N ASP A 386 13.63 -16.52 18.89
CA ASP A 386 14.55 -15.84 19.82
C ASP A 386 15.92 -15.44 19.23
N THR A 387 15.97 -15.15 17.93
CA THR A 387 17.21 -14.71 17.26
C THR A 387 17.52 -13.24 17.63
N PRO A 388 18.74 -12.89 18.06
CA PRO A 388 19.13 -11.51 18.26
C PRO A 388 18.93 -10.67 16.98
N ILE A 389 18.38 -9.46 17.11
CA ILE A 389 18.04 -8.63 15.94
C ILE A 389 19.26 -8.35 15.03
N GLU A 390 20.45 -8.19 15.60
CA GLU A 390 21.68 -7.96 14.82
C GLU A 390 22.11 -9.19 14.02
N GLU A 391 21.91 -10.40 14.56
CA GLU A 391 22.17 -11.65 13.84
C GLU A 391 21.17 -11.83 12.69
N ALA A 392 19.90 -11.52 12.94
CA ALA A 392 18.88 -11.60 11.90
C ALA A 392 19.16 -10.63 10.75
N LYS A 393 19.59 -9.39 11.05
CA LYS A 393 20.04 -8.42 10.03
C LYS A 393 21.23 -8.95 9.23
N ALA A 394 22.24 -9.50 9.91
CA ALA A 394 23.43 -10.06 9.27
C ALA A 394 23.10 -11.25 8.35
N SER A 395 22.02 -11.99 8.66
CA SER A 395 21.53 -13.10 7.84
C SER A 395 20.80 -12.65 6.56
N GLY A 396 20.62 -11.34 6.35
CA GLY A 396 19.87 -10.79 5.21
C GLY A 396 18.36 -10.90 5.37
N ALA A 397 17.85 -11.10 6.60
CA ALA A 397 16.43 -11.16 6.85
C ALA A 397 15.78 -9.81 6.55
N MET A 398 14.67 -9.84 5.82
CA MET A 398 13.90 -8.65 5.55
C MET A 398 13.19 -8.19 6.82
N MET A 399 13.34 -6.91 7.13
CA MET A 399 12.61 -6.22 8.17
C MET A 399 11.45 -5.46 7.51
N LEU A 400 10.26 -5.57 8.10
CA LEU A 400 9.08 -4.86 7.63
C LEU A 400 9.17 -3.39 8.00
N PHE A 401 8.80 -2.54 7.05
CA PHE A 401 8.90 -1.09 7.20
C PHE A 401 7.91 -0.58 8.25
N GLY A 402 8.42 0.15 9.27
CA GLY A 402 7.61 0.80 10.30
C GLY A 402 7.33 -0.05 11.53
N GLU A 403 7.74 -1.31 11.54
CA GLU A 403 7.63 -2.20 12.71
C GLU A 403 8.71 -1.88 13.75
N LYS A 404 8.35 -1.99 15.03
CA LYS A 404 9.29 -1.93 16.14
C LYS A 404 9.61 -3.34 16.59
N TYR A 405 10.89 -3.70 16.52
CA TYR A 405 11.38 -5.01 16.93
C TYR A 405 12.02 -4.92 18.33
N GLY A 406 11.82 -5.95 19.14
CA GLY A 406 12.57 -6.13 20.38
C GLY A 406 13.99 -6.64 20.14
N ASP A 407 14.74 -6.86 21.22
CA ASP A 407 16.13 -7.36 21.15
C ASP A 407 16.23 -8.76 20.52
N LYS A 408 15.16 -9.54 20.65
CA LYS A 408 15.00 -10.88 20.05
C LYS A 408 13.80 -10.87 19.10
N VAL A 409 13.97 -11.55 17.98
CA VAL A 409 13.00 -11.63 16.89
C VAL A 409 12.80 -13.07 16.44
N ARG A 410 11.64 -13.32 15.83
CA ARG A 410 11.33 -14.59 15.17
C ARG A 410 11.56 -14.45 13.67
N MET A 411 12.36 -15.35 13.12
CA MET A 411 12.71 -15.36 11.70
C MET A 411 12.10 -16.57 11.01
N ILE A 412 11.48 -16.32 9.86
CA ILE A 412 10.80 -17.30 9.03
C ILE A 412 11.48 -17.34 7.68
N THR A 413 11.95 -18.52 7.28
CA THR A 413 12.65 -18.73 6.02
C THR A 413 11.99 -19.82 5.19
N PHE A 414 11.71 -19.50 3.94
CA PHE A 414 11.37 -20.44 2.88
C PHE A 414 12.36 -20.22 1.74
N ASP A 415 13.36 -21.11 1.65
CA ASP A 415 14.54 -20.98 0.78
C ASP A 415 15.36 -19.72 1.13
N LYS A 416 16.58 -19.95 1.65
CA LYS A 416 17.49 -18.90 2.11
C LYS A 416 17.84 -17.86 1.03
N SER A 417 17.70 -18.23 -0.24
CA SER A 417 17.97 -17.37 -1.39
C SER A 417 16.71 -16.63 -1.89
N TYR A 418 15.53 -16.98 -1.36
CA TYR A 418 14.24 -16.52 -1.86
C TYR A 418 13.48 -15.67 -0.84
N SER A 419 13.01 -16.26 0.28
CA SER A 419 12.23 -15.56 1.31
C SER A 419 12.79 -15.83 2.70
N ARG A 420 13.17 -14.75 3.39
CA ARG A 420 13.63 -14.74 4.78
C ARG A 420 13.18 -13.45 5.43
N GLU A 421 12.28 -13.53 6.41
CA GLU A 421 11.56 -12.38 6.94
C GLU A 421 11.41 -12.48 8.45
N LEU A 422 11.39 -11.32 9.13
CA LEU A 422 11.01 -11.24 10.54
C LEU A 422 9.49 -11.25 10.67
N CYS A 423 8.93 -12.35 11.18
CA CYS A 423 7.49 -12.52 11.27
C CYS A 423 7.07 -13.28 12.53
N GLY A 424 6.11 -12.70 13.27
CA GLY A 424 5.45 -13.33 14.42
C GLY A 424 4.24 -14.19 14.05
N GLY A 425 3.83 -14.25 12.78
CA GLY A 425 2.61 -14.95 12.37
C GLY A 425 2.74 -16.47 12.31
N THR A 426 1.62 -17.12 12.06
CA THR A 426 1.55 -18.57 11.83
C THR A 426 1.88 -18.90 10.38
N HIS A 427 2.62 -19.99 10.14
CA HIS A 427 3.06 -20.40 8.80
C HIS A 427 2.83 -21.89 8.59
N VAL A 428 2.67 -22.28 7.32
CA VAL A 428 2.61 -23.71 6.96
C VAL A 428 3.98 -24.36 7.15
N PRO A 429 4.05 -25.65 7.51
CA PRO A 429 5.33 -26.34 7.71
C PRO A 429 6.07 -26.62 6.39
N ALA A 430 5.39 -26.52 5.25
CA ALA A 430 5.99 -26.60 3.92
C ALA A 430 5.16 -25.82 2.89
N THR A 431 5.81 -25.24 1.87
CA THR A 431 5.12 -24.41 0.86
C THR A 431 4.09 -25.19 0.04
N GLY A 432 4.22 -26.52 -0.08
CA GLY A 432 3.25 -27.36 -0.79
C GLY A 432 1.86 -27.39 -0.15
N GLU A 433 1.74 -27.07 1.13
CA GLU A 433 0.45 -27.02 1.84
C GLU A 433 -0.40 -25.79 1.45
N ILE A 434 0.19 -24.83 0.72
CA ILE A 434 -0.53 -23.67 0.18
C ILE A 434 -1.48 -24.08 -0.95
N GLY A 435 -1.14 -25.13 -1.68
CA GLY A 435 -1.87 -25.56 -2.88
C GLY A 435 -1.72 -24.55 -4.03
N LEU A 436 -2.84 -24.13 -4.63
CA LEU A 436 -2.81 -23.11 -5.68
C LEU A 436 -2.80 -21.71 -5.06
N PHE A 437 -1.90 -20.84 -5.49
CA PHE A 437 -1.97 -19.39 -5.25
C PHE A 437 -2.54 -18.69 -6.49
N LYS A 438 -3.54 -17.81 -6.28
CA LYS A 438 -4.19 -17.08 -7.37
C LYS A 438 -4.39 -15.61 -7.01
N ILE A 439 -3.85 -14.71 -7.84
CA ILE A 439 -4.14 -13.28 -7.79
C ILE A 439 -5.54 -13.05 -8.32
N VAL A 440 -6.38 -12.41 -7.50
CA VAL A 440 -7.77 -12.07 -7.82
C VAL A 440 -7.85 -10.67 -8.41
N SER A 441 -7.15 -9.73 -7.80
CA SER A 441 -7.21 -8.34 -8.20
C SER A 441 -5.92 -7.61 -7.90
N GLU A 442 -5.73 -6.53 -8.66
CA GLU A 442 -4.67 -5.59 -8.45
C GLU A 442 -5.24 -4.17 -8.64
N GLY A 443 -4.95 -3.24 -7.72
CA GLY A 443 -5.42 -1.86 -7.81
C GLY A 443 -4.60 -0.84 -7.02
N ALA A 444 -4.79 0.44 -7.33
CA ALA A 444 -4.20 1.54 -6.57
C ALA A 444 -5.04 1.85 -5.31
N VAL A 445 -4.40 1.94 -4.15
CA VAL A 445 -5.04 2.32 -2.87
C VAL A 445 -4.80 3.78 -2.55
N ALA A 446 -3.59 4.26 -2.85
CA ALA A 446 -3.18 5.65 -2.71
C ALA A 446 -2.05 5.94 -3.70
N ALA A 447 -1.70 7.21 -3.89
CA ALA A 447 -0.59 7.59 -4.76
C ALA A 447 0.73 6.95 -4.30
N GLY A 448 1.29 6.08 -5.15
CA GLY A 448 2.51 5.29 -4.88
C GLY A 448 2.29 4.01 -4.07
N ILE A 449 1.04 3.61 -3.82
CA ILE A 449 0.69 2.39 -3.08
C ILE A 449 -0.30 1.55 -3.90
N ARG A 450 0.09 0.30 -4.11
CA ARG A 450 -0.63 -0.69 -4.92
C ARG A 450 -1.06 -1.84 -4.00
N ARG A 451 -2.14 -2.52 -4.36
CA ARG A 451 -2.71 -3.63 -3.60
C ARG A 451 -2.89 -4.82 -4.50
N ILE A 452 -2.40 -5.96 -4.05
CA ILE A 452 -2.77 -7.27 -4.57
C ILE A 452 -3.73 -7.93 -3.59
N GLU A 453 -4.85 -8.44 -4.08
CA GLU A 453 -5.67 -9.40 -3.37
C GLU A 453 -5.51 -10.77 -4.03
N ALA A 454 -5.29 -11.80 -3.22
CA ALA A 454 -5.08 -13.15 -3.69
C ALA A 454 -5.75 -14.16 -2.74
N VAL A 455 -5.89 -15.38 -3.24
CA VAL A 455 -6.47 -16.51 -2.51
C VAL A 455 -5.59 -17.74 -2.68
N THR A 456 -5.62 -18.65 -1.71
CA THR A 456 -4.90 -19.92 -1.76
C THR A 456 -5.81 -21.15 -1.63
N ALA A 457 -5.25 -22.35 -1.84
CA ALA A 457 -5.88 -23.64 -1.59
C ALA A 457 -7.31 -23.74 -2.17
N GLY A 458 -8.27 -24.26 -1.39
CA GLY A 458 -9.65 -24.44 -1.84
C GLY A 458 -10.38 -23.15 -2.25
N LYS A 459 -9.95 -21.98 -1.76
CA LYS A 459 -10.50 -20.68 -2.20
C LYS A 459 -10.01 -20.31 -3.60
N ALA A 460 -8.74 -20.60 -3.91
CA ALA A 460 -8.20 -20.44 -5.27
C ALA A 460 -8.86 -21.41 -6.25
N GLU A 461 -9.04 -22.67 -5.87
CA GLU A 461 -9.77 -23.65 -6.68
C GLU A 461 -11.22 -23.21 -6.96
N SER A 462 -11.91 -22.70 -5.94
CA SER A 462 -13.27 -22.18 -6.07
C SER A 462 -13.32 -20.98 -7.02
N PHE A 463 -12.37 -20.05 -6.90
CA PHE A 463 -12.26 -18.90 -7.81
C PHE A 463 -12.09 -19.34 -9.26
N VAL A 464 -11.11 -20.22 -9.54
CA VAL A 464 -10.87 -20.73 -10.90
C VAL A 464 -12.10 -21.46 -11.44
N LYS A 465 -12.76 -22.27 -10.61
CA LYS A 465 -13.99 -22.96 -11.02
C LYS A 465 -15.10 -21.96 -11.40
N THR A 466 -15.31 -20.91 -10.62
CA THR A 466 -16.29 -19.86 -10.93
C THR A 466 -16.00 -19.20 -12.28
N GLU A 467 -14.74 -18.84 -12.55
CA GLU A 467 -14.33 -18.25 -13.84
C GLU A 467 -14.57 -19.21 -15.02
N LEU A 468 -14.26 -20.51 -14.83
CA LEU A 468 -14.49 -21.53 -15.86
C LEU A 468 -15.98 -21.76 -16.12
N ASP A 469 -16.81 -21.78 -15.07
CA ASP A 469 -18.27 -21.93 -15.16
C ASP A 469 -18.89 -20.72 -15.89
N GLU A 470 -18.41 -19.51 -15.63
CA GLU A 470 -18.85 -18.31 -16.35
C GLU A 470 -18.43 -18.35 -17.83
N LEU A 471 -17.17 -18.71 -18.11
CA LEU A 471 -16.71 -18.89 -19.49
C LEU A 471 -17.53 -19.95 -20.24
N ALA A 472 -17.88 -21.06 -19.58
CA ALA A 472 -18.72 -22.10 -20.17
C ALA A 472 -20.12 -21.58 -20.51
N LYS A 473 -20.75 -20.81 -19.62
CA LYS A 473 -22.05 -20.15 -19.89
C LYS A 473 -21.98 -19.20 -21.08
N VAL A 474 -20.91 -18.38 -21.17
CA VAL A 474 -20.72 -17.48 -22.32
C VAL A 474 -20.53 -18.26 -23.62
N ARG A 475 -19.78 -19.37 -23.60
CA ARG A 475 -19.65 -20.27 -24.75
C ARG A 475 -21.01 -20.83 -25.18
N GLU A 476 -21.83 -21.26 -24.24
CA GLU A 476 -23.17 -21.81 -24.51
C GLU A 476 -24.10 -20.77 -25.14
N LEU A 477 -24.13 -19.54 -24.61
CA LEU A 477 -24.91 -18.43 -25.18
C LEU A 477 -24.57 -18.15 -26.66
N LEU A 478 -23.31 -18.40 -27.05
CA LEU A 478 -22.81 -18.23 -28.41
C LEU A 478 -22.82 -19.51 -29.24
N LYS A 479 -23.48 -20.57 -28.77
CA LYS A 479 -23.59 -21.88 -29.41
C LYS A 479 -22.23 -22.55 -29.64
N SER A 480 -21.35 -22.44 -28.64
CA SER A 480 -20.05 -23.12 -28.56
C SER A 480 -19.15 -22.89 -29.78
N PRO A 481 -18.81 -21.63 -30.11
CA PRO A 481 -17.94 -21.34 -31.24
C PRO A 481 -16.51 -21.86 -30.98
N LYS A 482 -15.78 -22.19 -32.05
CA LYS A 482 -14.35 -22.54 -31.95
C LYS A 482 -13.51 -21.38 -31.44
N ASP A 483 -13.86 -20.16 -31.83
CA ASP A 483 -13.19 -18.92 -31.44
C ASP A 483 -14.20 -18.00 -30.78
N LEU A 484 -14.25 -18.07 -29.45
CA LEU A 484 -15.19 -17.30 -28.64
C LEU A 484 -14.96 -15.80 -28.76
N ALA A 485 -13.69 -15.37 -28.74
CA ALA A 485 -13.34 -13.96 -28.80
C ALA A 485 -13.80 -13.35 -30.12
N ARG A 486 -13.50 -14.02 -31.24
CA ARG A 486 -13.94 -13.55 -32.57
C ARG A 486 -15.46 -13.51 -32.71
N SER A 487 -16.17 -14.49 -32.15
CA SER A 487 -17.65 -14.47 -32.14
C SER A 487 -18.21 -13.27 -31.37
N ILE A 488 -17.62 -12.93 -30.23
CA ILE A 488 -18.01 -11.74 -29.45
C ILE A 488 -17.70 -10.46 -30.23
N THR A 489 -16.50 -10.34 -30.82
CA THR A 489 -16.13 -9.17 -31.65
C THR A 489 -17.10 -9.00 -32.82
N GLY A 490 -17.45 -10.08 -33.51
CA GLY A 490 -18.42 -10.04 -34.60
C GLY A 490 -19.79 -9.51 -34.16
N LEU A 491 -20.31 -9.96 -33.01
CA LEU A 491 -21.56 -9.45 -32.44
C LEU A 491 -21.48 -7.97 -32.04
N GLN A 492 -20.35 -7.53 -31.50
CA GLN A 492 -20.16 -6.12 -31.14
C GLN A 492 -20.15 -5.21 -32.37
N ASP A 493 -19.53 -5.67 -33.45
CA ASP A 493 -19.46 -4.91 -34.70
C ASP A 493 -20.82 -4.87 -35.41
N GLU A 494 -21.55 -6.00 -35.45
CA GLU A 494 -22.94 -6.04 -35.94
C GLU A 494 -23.85 -5.10 -35.15
N ASN A 495 -23.73 -5.05 -33.81
CA ASN A 495 -24.52 -4.14 -32.97
C ASN A 495 -24.23 -2.66 -33.27
N LYS A 496 -22.96 -2.31 -33.54
CA LYS A 496 -22.59 -0.94 -33.96
C LYS A 496 -23.19 -0.59 -35.31
N GLU A 497 -23.18 -1.50 -36.26
CA GLU A 497 -23.78 -1.31 -37.59
C GLU A 497 -25.30 -1.12 -37.49
N LEU A 498 -25.98 -1.98 -36.74
CA LEU A 498 -27.43 -1.88 -36.50
C LEU A 498 -27.81 -0.54 -35.83
N ARG A 499 -27.03 -0.07 -34.86
CA ARG A 499 -27.25 1.24 -34.22
C ARG A 499 -27.15 2.39 -35.22
N ARG A 500 -26.13 2.37 -36.10
CA ARG A 500 -25.98 3.38 -37.16
C ARG A 500 -27.14 3.34 -38.15
N GLU A 501 -27.65 2.16 -38.48
CA GLU A 501 -28.79 2.01 -39.37
C GLU A 501 -30.09 2.52 -38.74
N ILE A 502 -30.32 2.26 -37.45
CA ILE A 502 -31.46 2.82 -36.71
C ILE A 502 -31.39 4.35 -36.68
N GLU A 503 -30.22 4.94 -36.42
CA GLU A 503 -30.03 6.39 -36.48
C GLU A 503 -30.33 6.96 -37.88
N ARG A 504 -29.96 6.24 -38.94
CA ARG A 504 -30.28 6.63 -40.32
C ARG A 504 -31.78 6.54 -40.64
N LEU A 505 -32.51 5.61 -40.02
CA LEU A 505 -33.94 5.43 -40.24
C LEU A 505 -34.81 6.42 -39.44
N HIS A 506 -34.29 6.98 -38.35
CA HIS A 506 -34.97 7.98 -37.53
C HIS A 506 -34.66 9.44 -37.91
N ASN A 507 -33.63 9.65 -38.73
CA ASN A 507 -33.33 10.94 -39.39
C ASN A 507 -33.93 10.95 -40.79
#